data_AF-A0A2R3QJF3-F1
#
_entry.id   AF-A0A2R3QJF3-F1
#
_cell.length_a   1.000
_cell.length_b   1.000
_cell.length_c   1.000
_cell.angle_alpha   90.00
_cell.angle_beta   90.00
_cell.angle_gamma   90.00
#
_symmetry.space_group_name_H-M   'P 1'
#
loop_
_entity.id
_entity.type
_entity.pdbx_description
1 polymer ?
#
loop_
_entity_poly.entity_id
_entity_poly.type
_entity_poly.pdbx_seq_one_letter_code
_entity_poly.pdbx_strand_id
1 'polypeptide(L)'
;MTLDRERSISDVDLLVNATPLGLQPDDPLPFDPAVLAAGTWVADIIMKPAETRLLRLAAERGLPVQPGISMLNEQIDCYRAFFSL
;
A
#
# COMPACT_ATOMS: atom_id res chain seq x y z
N MET A 1 -20.13 10.22 -20.16
CA MET A 1 -19.34 9.49 -19.16
C MET A 1 -19.64 10.15 -17.82
N THR A 2 -20.70 9.67 -17.18
CA THR A 2 -21.18 10.22 -15.90
C THR A 2 -20.14 9.87 -14.85
N LEU A 3 -19.61 10.87 -14.15
CA LEU A 3 -18.71 10.65 -13.02
C LEU A 3 -19.54 10.00 -11.91
N ASP A 4 -19.44 8.68 -11.78
CA ASP A 4 -20.11 7.91 -10.74
C ASP A 4 -19.56 8.31 -9.36
N ARG A 5 -20.34 9.17 -8.70
CA ARG A 5 -20.79 9.09 -7.30
C ARG A 5 -19.86 8.33 -6.33
N GLU A 6 -19.22 9.08 -5.42
CA GLU A 6 -18.61 8.66 -4.14
C GLU A 6 -18.38 7.14 -4.00
N ARG A 7 -17.32 6.63 -4.64
CA ARG A 7 -16.92 5.23 -4.50
C ARG A 7 -16.43 5.02 -3.06
N SER A 8 -17.20 4.27 -2.28
CA SER A 8 -16.80 3.88 -0.92
C SER A 8 -15.53 3.03 -1.00
N ILE A 9 -14.56 3.31 -0.13
CA ILE A 9 -13.34 2.50 0.03
C ILE A 9 -13.66 1.02 0.31
N SER A 10 -14.86 0.70 0.81
CA SER A 10 -15.30 -0.68 1.05
C SER A 10 -15.51 -1.50 -0.23
N ASP A 11 -15.60 -0.88 -1.40
CA ASP A 11 -15.92 -1.51 -2.70
C ASP A 11 -14.73 -1.40 -3.69
N VAL A 12 -13.52 -1.65 -3.17
CA VAL A 12 -12.28 -1.64 -3.95
C VAL A 12 -11.54 -2.97 -3.82
N ASP A 13 -10.90 -3.38 -4.91
CA ASP A 13 -10.10 -4.61 -4.96
C ASP A 13 -8.65 -4.37 -4.46
N LEU A 14 -8.16 -3.14 -4.55
CA LEU A 14 -6.80 -2.74 -4.18
C LEU A 14 -6.80 -1.33 -3.57
N LEU A 15 -6.10 -1.21 -2.44
CA LEU A 15 -5.76 0.04 -1.80
C LEU A 15 -4.25 0.20 -1.68
N VAL A 16 -3.75 1.38 -2.00
CA VAL A 16 -2.32 1.69 -1.98
C VAL A 16 -2.07 2.90 -1.08
N ASN A 17 -1.29 2.72 -0.03
CA ASN A 17 -0.69 3.85 0.67
C ASN A 17 0.52 4.34 -0.14
N ALA A 18 0.37 5.52 -0.74
CA ALA A 18 1.44 6.25 -1.42
C ALA A 18 1.83 7.53 -0.67
N THR A 19 1.46 7.63 0.61
CA THR A 19 1.77 8.76 1.47
C THR A 19 2.98 8.44 2.37
N PRO A 20 3.54 9.44 3.07
CA PRO A 20 4.57 9.21 4.09
C PRO A 20 4.05 8.54 5.37
N LEU A 21 2.74 8.35 5.54
CA LEU A 21 2.15 7.82 6.79
C LEU A 21 2.54 6.35 6.99
N GLY A 22 3.23 6.06 8.08
CA GLY A 22 3.79 4.74 8.38
C GLY A 22 5.32 4.71 8.40
N LEU A 23 5.97 5.85 8.13
CA LEU A 23 7.41 6.02 8.32
C LEU A 23 7.79 6.11 9.79
N GLN A 24 6.89 6.64 10.62
CA GLN A 24 7.06 6.72 12.08
C GLN A 24 6.04 5.79 12.79
N PRO A 25 6.41 5.20 13.94
CA PRO A 25 5.52 4.31 14.70
C PRO A 25 4.19 4.97 15.10
N ASP A 26 4.22 6.29 15.37
CA ASP A 26 3.07 7.06 15.87
C ASP A 26 2.27 7.75 14.76
N ASP A 27 2.64 7.54 13.48
CA ASP A 27 1.85 8.09 12.38
C ASP A 27 0.41 7.57 12.43
N PRO A 28 -0.59 8.43 12.13
CA PRO A 28 -1.96 7.98 11.98
C PRO A 28 -2.06 7.00 10.79
N LEU A 29 -3.04 6.09 10.85
CA LEU A 29 -3.31 5.24 9.71
C LEU A 29 -3.87 6.08 8.54
N PRO A 30 -3.40 5.86 7.30
CA PRO A 30 -3.96 6.54 6.12
C PRO A 30 -5.43 6.17 5.89
N PHE A 31 -5.83 4.97 6.31
CA PHE A 31 -7.20 4.48 6.39
C PHE A 31 -7.27 3.32 7.37
N ASP A 32 -8.48 3.01 7.85
CA ASP A 32 -8.70 1.84 8.69
C ASP A 32 -8.92 0.58 7.83
N PRO A 33 -8.04 -0.44 7.86
CA PRO A 33 -8.28 -1.71 7.16
C PRO A 33 -9.58 -2.39 7.61
N ALA A 34 -10.17 -1.95 8.73
CA ALA A 34 -11.38 -2.52 9.26
C ALA A 34 -12.61 -2.41 8.34
N VAL A 35 -12.58 -1.44 7.43
CA VAL A 35 -13.70 -1.16 6.53
C VAL A 35 -13.61 -1.90 5.19
N LEU A 36 -12.51 -2.62 4.95
CA LEU A 36 -12.28 -3.31 3.68
C LEU A 36 -13.00 -4.64 3.60
N ALA A 37 -13.47 -4.96 2.39
CA ALA A 37 -14.03 -6.25 2.06
C ALA A 37 -12.95 -7.34 2.15
N ALA A 38 -13.39 -8.58 2.39
CA ALA A 38 -12.49 -9.73 2.36
C ALA A 38 -11.87 -9.87 0.97
N GLY A 39 -10.55 -10.11 0.92
CA GLY A 39 -9.81 -10.27 -0.33
C GLY A 39 -9.32 -8.96 -0.96
N THR A 40 -9.69 -7.79 -0.43
CA THR A 40 -9.09 -6.51 -0.86
C THR A 40 -7.59 -6.51 -0.57
N TRP A 41 -6.79 -6.20 -1.58
CA TRP A 41 -5.35 -6.03 -1.45
C TRP A 41 -4.98 -4.72 -0.79
N VAL A 42 -3.99 -4.76 0.10
CA VAL A 42 -3.42 -3.58 0.75
C VAL A 42 -1.93 -3.50 0.43
N ALA A 43 -1.54 -2.46 -0.30
CA ALA A 43 -0.16 -2.17 -0.64
C ALA A 43 0.33 -0.91 0.09
N ASP A 44 1.61 -0.89 0.44
CA ASP A 44 2.27 0.28 1.02
C ASP A 44 3.63 0.47 0.35
N ILE A 45 3.88 1.65 -0.22
CA ILE A 45 5.14 1.91 -0.95
C ILE A 45 6.32 2.20 -0.02
N ILE A 46 6.07 2.29 1.29
CA ILE A 46 7.12 2.48 2.28
C ILE A 46 8.08 1.27 2.26
N MET A 47 9.36 1.57 2.04
CA MET A 47 10.45 0.58 1.97
C MET A 47 10.93 0.16 3.37
N LYS A 48 10.98 1.12 4.29
CA LYS A 48 11.47 0.97 5.65
C LYS A 48 10.58 1.79 6.58
N PRO A 49 9.94 1.17 7.59
CA PRO A 49 9.97 -0.27 7.90
C PRO A 49 9.32 -1.15 6.80
N ALA A 50 9.73 -2.42 6.70
CA ALA A 50 9.18 -3.34 5.70
C ALA A 50 7.73 -3.76 6.02
N GLU A 51 7.39 -3.82 7.31
CA GLU A 51 6.03 -4.01 7.79
C GLU A 51 5.59 -2.69 8.45
N THR A 52 4.77 -1.91 7.76
CA THR A 52 4.14 -0.72 8.34
C THR A 52 2.96 -1.13 9.23
N ARG A 53 2.52 -0.22 10.10
CA ARG A 53 1.33 -0.47 10.94
C ARG A 53 0.10 -0.80 10.08
N LEU A 54 -0.03 -0.19 8.90
CA LEU A 54 -1.10 -0.49 7.96
C LEU A 54 -1.05 -1.93 7.48
N LEU A 55 0.11 -2.38 6.97
CA LEU A 55 0.28 -3.74 6.47
C LEU A 55 0.07 -4.78 7.57
N ARG A 56 0.59 -4.52 8.77
CA ARG A 56 0.40 -5.40 9.92
C ARG A 56 -1.08 -5.59 10.25
N LEU A 57 -1.84 -4.50 10.38
CA LEU A 57 -3.28 -4.56 10.71
C LEU A 57 -4.11 -5.20 9.58
N ALA A 58 -3.74 -4.97 8.31
CA ALA A 58 -4.37 -5.64 7.18
C ALA A 58 -4.10 -7.16 7.19
N ALA A 59 -2.85 -7.57 7.44
CA ALA A 59 -2.47 -8.98 7.54
C ALA A 59 -3.14 -9.66 8.74
N GLU A 60 -3.25 -9.00 9.90
CA GLU A 60 -3.99 -9.49 11.08
C GLU A 60 -5.48 -9.76 10.78
N ARG A 61 -6.06 -9.09 9.77
CA ARG A 61 -7.43 -9.33 9.27
C ARG A 61 -7.51 -10.41 8.17
N GLY A 62 -6.38 -10.98 7.77
CA GLY A 62 -6.31 -11.95 6.66
C GLY A 62 -6.43 -11.31 5.27
N LEU A 63 -6.22 -10.00 5.15
CA LEU A 63 -6.16 -9.33 3.85
C LEU A 63 -4.80 -9.60 3.19
N PRO A 64 -4.76 -9.79 1.86
CA PRO A 64 -3.49 -9.89 1.15
C PRO A 64 -2.75 -8.54 1.19
N VAL A 65 -1.45 -8.59 1.51
CA VAL A 65 -0.60 -7.41 1.68
C VAL A 65 0.57 -7.39 0.71
N GLN A 66 0.94 -6.22 0.22
CA GLN A 66 2.08 -6.00 -0.66
C GLN A 66 3.05 -4.97 -0.06
N PRO A 67 4.22 -5.41 0.45
CA PRO A 67 5.27 -4.51 0.93
C PRO A 67 5.92 -3.70 -0.19
N GLY A 68 6.45 -2.52 0.16
CA GLY A 68 6.98 -1.56 -0.79
C GLY A 68 8.20 -2.06 -1.56
N ILE A 69 9.02 -2.93 -0.96
CA ILE A 69 10.32 -3.35 -1.52
C ILE A 69 10.25 -3.85 -2.97
N SER A 70 9.15 -4.51 -3.35
CA SER A 70 8.92 -4.99 -4.70
C SER A 70 8.96 -3.86 -5.73
N MET A 71 8.48 -2.65 -5.40
CA MET A 71 8.56 -1.49 -6.29
C MET A 71 10.00 -1.10 -6.61
N LEU A 72 10.90 -1.11 -5.62
CA LEU A 72 12.32 -0.80 -5.85
C LEU A 72 12.98 -1.91 -6.66
N ASN A 73 12.68 -3.18 -6.36
CA ASN A 73 13.24 -4.31 -7.10
C ASN A 73 12.98 -4.19 -8.61
N GLU A 74 11.75 -3.86 -8.99
CA GLU A 74 11.39 -3.66 -10.41
C GLU A 74 12.00 -2.37 -11.01
N GLN A 75 12.35 -1.39 -10.17
CA GLN A 75 13.01 -0.16 -10.61
C GLN A 75 14.52 -0.30 -10.78
N ILE A 76 15.16 -1.34 -10.21
CA ILE A 76 16.62 -1.51 -10.27
C ILE A 76 17.11 -1.52 -11.71
N ASP A 77 16.48 -2.31 -12.60
CA ASP A 77 16.92 -2.42 -13.99
C ASP A 77 16.75 -1.09 -14.75
N CYS A 78 15.69 -0.33 -14.45
CA CYS A 78 15.51 1.02 -14.97
C CYS A 78 16.62 1.97 -14.51
N TYR A 79 17.00 1.93 -13.23
CA TYR A 79 18.11 2.74 -12.71
C TYR A 79 19.44 2.35 -13.35
N ARG A 80 19.69 1.05 -13.53
CA ARG A 80 20.90 0.55 -14.20
C ARG A 80 21.00 1.05 -15.64
N ALA A 81 19.90 0.93 -16.39
CA ALA A 81 19.82 1.45 -17.76
C ALA A 81 20.05 2.96 -17.81
N PHE A 82 19.45 3.73 -16.88
CA PHE A 82 19.59 5.19 -16.84
C PHE A 82 21.01 5.64 -16.47
N PHE A 83 21.63 5.02 -15.47
CA PHE A 83 22.96 5.38 -14.97
C PHE A 83 24.12 4.66 -15.68
N SER A 84 23.85 3.80 -16.66
CA SER A 84 24.85 2.98 -17.36
C SER A 84 25.66 2.06 -16.42
N LEU A 85 24.95 1.34 -15.53
CA LEU A 85 25.50 0.39 -14.53
C LEU A 85 25.16 -1.08 -14.83
#